data_AF-A0A4X2KNG3-F1
#
_entry.id   AF-A0A4X2KNG3-F1
#
_cell.length_a   1.000
_cell.length_b   1.000
_cell.length_c   1.000
_cell.angle_alpha   90.00
_cell.angle_beta   90.00
_cell.angle_gamma   90.00
#
_symmetry.space_group_name_H-M   'P 1'
#
loop_
_entity.id
_entity.type
_entity.pdbx_description
1 polymer ?
#
loop_
_entity_poly.entity_id
_entity_poly.type
_entity_poly.pdbx_seq_one_letter_code
_entity_poly.pdbx_strand_id
1 'polypeptide(L)'
;MGDKKKRKIESEHRVFNPEWTHRYLFTYTRDKILCLFCQEVLSVPKEYNLRRHFESKHPDLSKLDINEKQIKASKLLKNLSGEQFFKNVNSENEAATKVSFQISKEIAAAGKSFTEGDFIKKCLLIAVSGLCPDKKSVFENISLSRMTVQQRVADISNNLNDQLNQKTNEFSYYSLAMEESTDLTDTAQLLIFIRGVDENFEVTEELAGLYSMLGQTTGKEIANQVNKCVTEKLGITFENLVAICTDGAPSMCGKNLGAVTLVEEFAGKKITKYHCIEHWQVLCSRVLNFDSVMSVVLSTVNYIRSRGLKHRSFQEFLKEVGATGNDVLYHTEVRWLSRGRVLQRFVALREEIIQFLENDSKNFPELHNEVWNNDLYFLCDITGHLNELNLQLQGKNQLIFQIIAAVKAFKMKLRLFKSQLSKGEMCHFTTCMKHIPLCKHAELGEKYSNDIELLIQEFDRRLTLSKEDDIKFKLIEDPFSVDPQELPSHLQLEVIELQCSTVYQNRHRETSLQNFCKSLDKRKFKNLRDVALQVFSIFGSTYICEQIFSIMNLNKNKQRSTLTDEHLENILNTSISNMIPEYDKLIADKKCNTSH
;
A
#
# COMPACT_ATOMS: atom_id res chain seq x y z
N MET A 1 -11.14 93.34 47.74
CA MET A 1 -10.43 92.36 46.90
C MET A 1 -10.90 90.97 47.31
N GLY A 2 -11.76 90.34 46.50
CA GLY A 2 -12.17 88.95 46.70
C GLY A 2 -11.40 88.06 45.72
N ASP A 3 -10.53 87.21 46.25
CA ASP A 3 -9.61 86.35 45.51
C ASP A 3 -10.35 85.34 44.61
N LYS A 4 -10.14 85.44 43.29
CA LYS A 4 -10.50 84.39 42.33
C LYS A 4 -9.51 83.22 42.46
N LYS A 5 -9.89 82.20 43.24
CA LYS A 5 -9.21 80.89 43.24
C LYS A 5 -9.12 80.33 41.81
N LYS A 6 -7.90 80.25 41.26
CA LYS A 6 -7.59 79.45 40.05
C LYS A 6 -7.74 77.97 40.38
N ARG A 7 -8.63 77.28 39.67
CA ARG A 7 -8.90 75.83 39.81
C ARG A 7 -7.69 75.02 39.31
N LYS A 8 -7.21 74.02 40.09
CA LYS A 8 -6.16 73.07 39.70
C LYS A 8 -6.77 71.81 39.06
N ILE A 9 -6.08 71.20 38.09
CA ILE A 9 -6.57 70.07 37.27
C ILE A 9 -6.68 68.75 38.07
N GLU A 10 -5.88 68.59 39.14
CA GLU A 10 -5.86 67.39 39.98
C GLU A 10 -7.16 67.20 40.81
N SER A 11 -7.94 68.25 41.04
CA SER A 11 -9.16 68.18 41.85
C SER A 11 -10.40 67.67 41.12
N GLU A 12 -10.29 67.24 39.85
CA GLU A 12 -11.45 66.91 39.01
C GLU A 12 -11.60 65.43 38.63
N HIS A 13 -10.75 64.51 39.12
CA HIS A 13 -10.84 63.04 38.88
C HIS A 13 -11.48 62.66 37.52
N ARG A 14 -10.93 63.19 36.42
CA ARG A 14 -11.55 63.06 35.10
C ARG A 14 -11.22 61.71 34.49
N VAL A 15 -12.15 60.76 34.61
CA VAL A 15 -12.06 59.42 34.04
C VAL A 15 -12.42 59.45 32.54
N PHE A 16 -11.73 58.64 31.74
CA PHE A 16 -12.07 58.46 30.32
C PHE A 16 -13.48 57.88 30.17
N ASN A 17 -14.36 58.53 29.40
CA ASN A 17 -15.69 58.00 29.13
C ASN A 17 -15.65 57.03 27.93
N PRO A 18 -16.04 55.75 28.10
CA PRO A 18 -16.05 54.76 27.02
C PRO A 18 -16.83 55.19 25.76
N GLU A 19 -17.86 56.03 25.90
CA GLU A 19 -18.63 56.61 24.79
C GLU A 19 -17.75 57.37 23.79
N TRP A 20 -16.63 57.94 24.24
CA TRP A 20 -15.71 58.68 23.37
C TRP A 20 -15.03 57.78 22.34
N THR A 21 -14.99 56.47 22.58
CA THR A 21 -14.50 55.48 21.61
C THR A 21 -15.35 55.46 20.35
N HIS A 22 -16.67 55.53 20.52
CA HIS A 22 -17.60 55.45 19.42
C HIS A 22 -17.93 56.82 18.84
N ARG A 23 -17.81 57.89 19.63
CA ARG A 23 -18.11 59.25 19.17
C ARG A 23 -16.94 59.94 18.48
N TYR A 24 -15.71 59.69 18.97
CA TYR A 24 -14.51 60.42 18.54
C TYR A 24 -13.36 59.50 18.12
N LEU A 25 -13.56 58.17 18.09
CA LEU A 25 -12.53 57.18 17.73
C LEU A 25 -11.27 57.23 18.62
N PHE A 26 -11.45 57.36 19.94
CA PHE A 26 -10.34 57.32 20.91
C PHE A 26 -10.42 56.09 21.81
N THR A 27 -9.28 55.57 22.24
CA THR A 27 -9.25 54.52 23.28
C THR A 27 -8.33 54.92 24.43
N TYR A 28 -8.54 54.32 25.59
CA TYR A 28 -7.66 54.45 26.73
C TYR A 28 -6.89 53.14 26.91
N THR A 29 -5.60 53.16 26.60
CA THR A 29 -4.73 51.98 26.66
C THR A 29 -3.38 52.37 27.24
N ARG A 30 -2.85 51.57 28.19
CA ARG A 30 -1.54 51.82 28.85
C ARG A 30 -1.42 53.22 29.45
N ASP A 31 -2.46 53.65 30.17
CA ASP A 31 -2.58 54.96 30.81
C ASP A 31 -2.47 56.19 29.89
N LYS A 32 -2.77 56.00 28.60
CA LYS A 32 -2.74 57.05 27.58
C LYS A 32 -4.01 57.04 26.75
N ILE A 33 -4.44 58.24 26.33
CA ILE A 33 -5.59 58.42 25.44
C ILE A 33 -5.08 58.48 24.02
N LEU A 34 -5.42 57.48 23.22
CA LEU A 34 -4.88 57.28 21.87
C LEU A 34 -5.98 57.47 20.82
N CYS A 35 -5.70 58.25 19.78
CA CYS A 35 -6.56 58.29 18.59
C CYS A 35 -6.44 56.98 17.82
N LEU A 36 -7.55 56.25 17.63
CA LEU A 36 -7.58 54.96 16.93
C LEU A 36 -7.23 55.07 15.45
N PHE A 37 -7.29 56.28 14.87
CA PHE A 37 -7.04 56.51 13.45
C PHE A 37 -5.61 56.96 13.15
N CYS A 38 -5.10 57.98 13.85
CA CYS A 38 -3.76 58.53 13.61
C CYS A 38 -2.72 58.19 14.68
N GLN A 39 -3.12 57.49 15.75
CA GLN A 39 -2.26 57.08 16.86
C GLN A 39 -1.58 58.24 17.64
N GLU A 40 -2.03 59.49 17.47
CA GLU A 40 -1.60 60.60 18.34
C GLU A 40 -2.16 60.42 19.78
N VAL A 41 -1.34 60.78 20.78
CA VAL A 41 -1.68 60.66 22.21
C VAL A 41 -2.10 62.02 22.77
N LEU A 42 -3.23 62.08 23.50
CA LEU A 42 -3.69 63.27 24.20
C LEU A 42 -3.37 63.19 25.69
N SER A 43 -2.82 64.29 26.23
CA SER A 43 -2.33 64.36 27.62
C SER A 43 -3.44 64.56 28.65
N VAL A 44 -4.65 64.99 28.25
CA VAL A 44 -5.73 65.33 29.18
C VAL A 44 -7.08 64.76 28.71
N PRO A 45 -7.76 63.90 29.52
CA PRO A 45 -9.09 63.34 29.22
C PRO A 45 -10.18 64.39 29.37
N LYS A 46 -10.33 65.26 28.37
CA LYS A 46 -11.46 66.18 28.25
C LYS A 46 -12.12 65.98 26.91
N GLU A 47 -13.43 65.75 26.91
CA GLU A 47 -14.22 65.61 25.68
C GLU A 47 -13.94 66.74 24.68
N TYR A 48 -13.80 67.98 25.15
CA TYR A 48 -13.43 69.12 24.30
C TYR A 48 -12.13 68.89 23.52
N ASN A 49 -11.10 68.30 24.15
CA ASN A 49 -9.81 68.03 23.51
C ASN A 49 -9.93 66.91 22.46
N LEU A 50 -10.65 65.84 22.79
CA LEU A 50 -10.88 64.71 21.89
C LEU A 50 -11.71 65.14 20.68
N ARG A 51 -12.81 65.87 20.92
CA ARG A 51 -13.67 66.42 19.87
C ARG A 51 -12.91 67.40 18.98
N ARG A 52 -12.16 68.33 19.56
CA ARG A 52 -11.35 69.30 18.79
C ARG A 52 -10.30 68.59 17.94
N HIS A 53 -9.59 67.60 18.48
CA HIS A 53 -8.65 66.79 17.70
C HIS A 53 -9.37 66.09 16.56
N PHE A 54 -10.47 65.39 16.86
CA PHE A 54 -11.23 64.62 15.88
C PHE A 54 -11.78 65.49 14.75
N GLU A 55 -12.40 66.63 15.06
CA GLU A 55 -12.97 67.54 14.07
C GLU A 55 -11.93 68.27 13.22
N SER A 56 -10.77 68.63 13.80
CA SER A 56 -9.73 69.39 13.09
C SER A 56 -8.76 68.52 12.28
N LYS A 57 -8.36 67.35 12.81
CA LYS A 57 -7.41 66.44 12.17
C LYS A 57 -8.09 65.40 11.27
N HIS A 58 -9.36 65.10 11.54
CA HIS A 58 -10.13 64.09 10.80
C HIS A 58 -11.50 64.62 10.32
N PRO A 59 -11.51 65.72 9.54
CA PRO A 59 -12.76 66.39 9.11
C PRO A 59 -13.65 65.52 8.21
N ASP A 60 -13.11 64.48 7.57
CA ASP A 60 -13.91 63.52 6.78
C ASP A 60 -14.54 62.43 7.64
N LEU A 61 -13.97 62.13 8.81
CA LEU A 61 -14.53 61.17 9.76
C LEU A 61 -15.60 61.80 10.66
N SER A 62 -15.58 63.13 10.82
CA SER A 62 -16.61 63.85 11.59
C SER A 62 -17.99 63.80 10.93
N LYS A 63 -18.03 63.71 9.58
CA LYS A 63 -19.24 63.60 8.74
C LYS A 63 -19.95 62.24 8.84
N LEU A 64 -19.29 61.21 9.35
CA LEU A 64 -19.87 59.87 9.50
C LEU A 64 -20.97 59.85 10.57
N ASP A 65 -21.98 59.02 10.36
CA ASP A 65 -22.99 58.81 11.39
C ASP A 65 -22.45 58.00 12.58
N ILE A 66 -23.24 57.90 13.65
CA ILE A 66 -22.82 57.24 14.90
C ILE A 66 -22.62 55.72 14.70
N ASN A 67 -23.43 55.06 13.86
CA ASN A 67 -23.31 53.63 13.60
C ASN A 67 -22.06 53.31 12.78
N GLU A 68 -21.76 54.13 11.77
CA GLU A 68 -20.54 54.02 10.97
C GLU A 68 -19.29 54.21 11.85
N LYS A 69 -19.31 55.19 12.76
CA LYS A 69 -18.23 55.42 13.72
C LYS A 69 -18.07 54.24 14.68
N GLN A 70 -19.17 53.63 15.15
CA GLN A 70 -19.14 52.43 16.00
C GLN A 70 -18.49 51.23 15.29
N ILE A 71 -18.90 50.96 14.04
CA ILE A 71 -18.33 49.87 13.23
C ILE A 71 -16.83 50.09 13.02
N LYS A 72 -16.44 51.33 12.69
CA LYS A 72 -15.04 51.69 12.43
C LYS A 72 -14.18 51.61 13.69
N ALA A 73 -14.67 52.08 14.84
CA ALA A 73 -14.01 51.94 16.14
C ALA A 73 -13.76 50.47 16.48
N SER A 74 -14.77 49.62 16.31
CA SER A 74 -14.69 48.19 16.61
C SER A 74 -13.66 47.48 15.73
N LYS A 75 -13.57 47.83 14.45
CA LYS A 75 -12.57 47.27 13.53
C LYS A 75 -11.14 47.71 13.88
N LEU A 76 -10.95 48.98 14.23
CA LEU A 76 -9.63 49.53 14.59
C LEU A 76 -9.14 48.98 15.94
N LEU A 77 -10.04 48.82 16.92
CA LEU A 77 -9.73 48.20 18.20
C LEU A 77 -9.28 46.74 18.05
N LYS A 78 -9.92 45.97 17.15
CA LYS A 78 -9.50 44.59 16.84
C LYS A 78 -8.12 44.51 16.19
N ASN A 79 -7.75 45.49 15.37
CA ASN A 79 -6.41 45.54 14.76
C ASN A 79 -5.33 45.92 15.79
N LEU A 80 -5.68 46.71 16.81
CA LEU A 80 -4.78 47.10 17.90
C LEU A 80 -4.50 45.97 18.89
N SER A 81 -5.34 44.92 18.96
CA SER A 81 -5.16 43.82 19.94
C SER A 81 -4.19 42.71 19.51
N GLY A 82 -3.67 42.69 18.27
CA GLY A 82 -2.62 41.73 17.83
C GLY A 82 -3.03 40.26 17.75
N GLU A 83 -4.19 39.87 18.29
CA GLU A 83 -4.64 38.46 18.43
C GLU A 83 -4.91 37.73 17.11
N GLN A 84 -5.20 38.43 16.01
CA GLN A 84 -5.39 37.79 14.69
C GLN A 84 -4.08 37.46 13.97
N PHE A 85 -3.01 38.22 14.20
CA PHE A 85 -1.72 37.97 13.55
C PHE A 85 -1.07 36.70 14.10
N PHE A 86 -1.11 36.51 15.43
CA PHE A 86 -0.58 35.30 16.07
C PHE A 86 -1.40 34.04 15.77
N LYS A 87 -2.73 34.14 15.62
CA LYS A 87 -3.58 33.00 15.19
C LYS A 87 -3.31 32.58 13.75
N ASN A 88 -3.11 33.54 12.83
CA ASN A 88 -2.85 33.23 11.42
C ASN A 88 -1.45 32.61 11.22
N VAL A 89 -0.40 33.14 11.85
CA VAL A 89 0.96 32.58 11.75
C VAL A 89 1.05 31.17 12.33
N ASN A 90 0.33 30.87 13.43
CA ASN A 90 0.25 29.51 13.95
C ASN A 90 -0.47 28.57 12.98
N SER A 91 -1.56 29.00 12.34
CA SER A 91 -2.27 28.18 11.35
C SER A 91 -1.44 27.88 10.10
N GLU A 92 -0.62 28.84 9.63
CA GLU A 92 0.25 28.64 8.46
C GLU A 92 1.43 27.72 8.76
N ASN A 93 2.02 27.82 9.95
CA ASN A 93 3.09 26.91 10.38
C ASN A 93 2.61 25.47 10.60
N GLU A 94 1.38 25.30 11.10
CA GLU A 94 0.72 24.00 11.20
C GLU A 94 0.48 23.39 9.82
N ALA A 95 -0.02 24.18 8.88
CA ALA A 95 -0.18 23.76 7.49
C ALA A 95 1.15 23.37 6.84
N ALA A 96 2.21 24.17 7.01
CA ALA A 96 3.54 23.84 6.51
C ALA A 96 4.10 22.53 7.13
N THR A 97 3.82 22.30 8.42
CA THR A 97 4.18 21.05 9.09
C THR A 97 3.40 19.87 8.53
N LYS A 98 2.09 20.01 8.32
CA LYS A 98 1.25 18.97 7.69
C LYS A 98 1.76 18.60 6.31
N VAL A 99 2.00 19.62 5.46
CA VAL A 99 2.52 19.43 4.11
C VAL A 99 3.85 18.70 4.10
N SER A 100 4.77 19.04 5.02
CA SER A 100 6.05 18.33 5.07
C SER A 100 5.92 16.86 5.55
N PHE A 101 4.92 16.52 6.38
CA PHE A 101 4.63 15.11 6.71
C PHE A 101 4.13 14.37 5.47
N GLN A 102 3.21 14.99 4.72
CA GLN A 102 2.68 14.43 3.48
C GLN A 102 3.78 14.22 2.43
N ILE A 103 4.64 15.21 2.20
CA ILE A 103 5.79 15.07 1.29
C ILE A 103 6.75 13.98 1.76
N SER A 104 7.03 13.89 3.07
CA SER A 104 7.88 12.82 3.63
C SER A 104 7.29 11.43 3.40
N LYS A 105 5.95 11.28 3.53
CA LYS A 105 5.25 10.02 3.19
C LYS A 105 5.44 9.67 1.72
N GLU A 106 5.25 10.63 0.81
CA GLU A 106 5.42 10.42 -0.64
C GLU A 106 6.86 10.02 -1.01
N ILE A 107 7.87 10.64 -0.37
CA ILE A 107 9.29 10.26 -0.56
C ILE A 107 9.51 8.79 -0.17
N ALA A 108 8.99 8.38 1.00
CA ALA A 108 9.10 6.99 1.46
C ALA A 108 8.38 6.02 0.52
N ALA A 109 7.11 6.31 0.19
CA ALA A 109 6.27 5.48 -0.67
C ALA A 109 6.87 5.30 -2.08
N ALA A 110 7.54 6.32 -2.61
CA ALA A 110 8.25 6.26 -3.89
C ALA A 110 9.62 5.55 -3.80
N GLY A 111 10.02 5.03 -2.63
CA GLY A 111 11.30 4.38 -2.39
C GLY A 111 12.51 5.31 -2.56
N LYS A 112 12.31 6.62 -2.35
CA LYS A 112 13.34 7.65 -2.59
C LYS A 112 14.20 7.89 -1.35
N SER A 113 15.41 8.42 -1.58
CA SER A 113 16.32 8.80 -0.50
C SER A 113 15.72 9.95 0.31
N PHE A 114 15.94 9.97 1.63
CA PHE A 114 15.52 11.09 2.49
C PHE A 114 16.15 12.43 2.07
N THR A 115 17.28 12.40 1.36
CA THR A 115 17.92 13.59 0.79
C THR A 115 17.12 14.25 -0.34
N GLU A 116 16.15 13.55 -0.94
CA GLU A 116 15.28 14.13 -1.97
C GLU A 116 14.43 15.29 -1.43
N GLY A 117 14.20 15.36 -0.11
CA GLY A 117 13.47 16.45 0.50
C GLY A 117 14.07 17.83 0.19
N ASP A 118 15.40 17.95 0.16
CA ASP A 118 16.09 19.20 -0.17
C ASP A 118 15.89 19.60 -1.64
N PHE A 119 15.88 18.61 -2.55
CA PHE A 119 15.60 18.83 -3.97
C PHE A 119 14.15 19.25 -4.19
N ILE A 120 13.19 18.54 -3.58
CA ILE A 120 11.76 18.88 -3.65
C ILE A 120 11.52 20.29 -3.10
N LYS A 121 12.15 20.65 -1.98
CA LYS A 121 12.05 22.01 -1.43
C LYS A 121 12.53 23.07 -2.43
N LYS A 122 13.64 22.84 -3.13
CA LYS A 122 14.11 23.75 -4.19
C LYS A 122 13.09 23.88 -5.32
N CYS A 123 12.51 22.79 -5.79
CA CYS A 123 11.46 22.81 -6.82
C CYS A 123 10.24 23.62 -6.38
N LEU A 124 9.76 23.42 -5.15
CA LEU A 124 8.63 24.18 -4.58
C LEU A 124 8.93 25.67 -4.50
N LEU A 125 10.14 26.05 -4.09
CA LEU A 125 10.57 27.44 -3.98
C LEU A 125 10.70 28.13 -5.36
N ILE A 126 11.16 27.40 -6.38
CA ILE A 126 11.18 27.91 -7.76
C ILE A 126 9.76 28.17 -8.26
N ALA A 127 8.86 27.20 -8.09
CA ALA A 127 7.48 27.30 -8.54
C ALA A 127 6.73 28.47 -7.85
N VAL A 128 6.82 28.57 -6.52
CA VAL A 128 6.13 29.64 -5.78
C VAL A 128 6.73 31.01 -6.09
N SER A 129 8.05 31.11 -6.29
CA SER A 129 8.69 32.39 -6.65
C SER A 129 8.24 32.89 -8.03
N GLY A 130 7.94 31.98 -8.97
CA GLY A 130 7.48 32.32 -10.32
C GLY A 130 5.97 32.56 -10.42
N LEU A 131 5.15 31.85 -9.63
CA LEU A 131 3.68 31.88 -9.74
C LEU A 131 3.00 32.73 -8.67
N CYS A 132 3.45 32.65 -7.41
CA CYS A 132 2.80 33.25 -6.24
C CYS A 132 3.84 33.82 -5.25
N PRO A 133 4.64 34.84 -5.63
CA PRO A 133 5.79 35.30 -4.84
C PRO A 133 5.42 35.82 -3.44
N ASP A 134 4.19 36.30 -3.26
CA ASP A 134 3.61 36.73 -1.98
C ASP A 134 3.46 35.57 -0.96
N LYS A 135 3.45 34.32 -1.44
CA LYS A 135 3.35 33.12 -0.59
C LYS A 135 4.69 32.43 -0.32
N LYS A 136 5.80 32.97 -0.84
CA LYS A 136 7.12 32.34 -0.74
C LYS A 136 7.55 32.03 0.71
N SER A 137 7.33 32.95 1.64
CA SER A 137 7.70 32.77 3.05
C SER A 137 6.99 31.58 3.72
N VAL A 138 5.75 31.28 3.33
CA VAL A 138 5.00 30.12 3.83
C VAL A 138 5.65 28.81 3.38
N PHE A 139 6.12 28.75 2.13
CA PHE A 139 6.80 27.57 1.58
C PHE A 139 8.22 27.40 2.12
N GLU A 140 8.91 28.49 2.47
CA GLU A 140 10.21 28.44 3.14
C GLU A 140 10.13 27.72 4.50
N ASN A 141 9.00 27.84 5.20
CA ASN A 141 8.72 27.17 6.47
C ASN A 141 8.48 25.65 6.35
N ILE A 142 8.33 25.11 5.13
CA ILE A 142 8.20 23.67 4.91
C ILE A 142 9.58 23.02 5.13
N SER A 143 9.77 22.37 6.28
CA SER A 143 11.04 21.73 6.63
C SER A 143 11.19 20.37 5.95
N LEU A 144 12.12 20.21 5.02
CA LEU A 144 12.35 18.97 4.25
C LEU A 144 13.82 18.54 4.23
N SER A 145 14.61 18.92 5.24
CA SER A 145 15.98 18.41 5.35
C SER A 145 15.97 16.89 5.47
N ARG A 146 17.08 16.23 5.08
CA ARG A 146 17.25 14.77 5.23
C ARG A 146 16.81 14.26 6.61
N MET A 147 17.27 14.91 7.69
CA MET A 147 16.94 14.53 9.06
C MET A 147 15.46 14.72 9.38
N THR A 148 14.87 15.79 8.85
CA THR A 148 13.44 16.06 9.01
C THR A 148 12.58 15.02 8.31
N VAL A 149 12.93 14.64 7.08
CA VAL A 149 12.20 13.60 6.33
C VAL A 149 12.31 12.26 7.05
N GLN A 150 13.53 11.86 7.47
CA GLN A 150 13.76 10.64 8.24
C GLN A 150 12.90 10.60 9.51
N GLN A 151 12.91 11.67 10.31
CA GLN A 151 12.13 11.74 11.54
C GLN A 151 10.63 11.66 11.26
N ARG A 152 10.13 12.37 10.24
CA ARG A 152 8.71 12.37 9.90
C ARG A 152 8.22 11.01 9.42
N VAL A 153 9.05 10.28 8.68
CA VAL A 153 8.74 8.89 8.28
C VAL A 153 8.69 7.99 9.51
N ALA A 154 9.60 8.14 10.47
CA ALA A 154 9.55 7.40 11.73
C ALA A 154 8.30 7.74 12.55
N ASP A 155 7.96 9.02 12.70
CA ASP A 155 6.76 9.46 13.42
C ASP A 155 5.48 8.91 12.76
N ILE A 156 5.41 8.93 11.41
CA ILE A 156 4.28 8.35 10.66
C ILE A 156 4.19 6.85 10.91
N SER A 157 5.30 6.12 10.77
CA SER A 157 5.35 4.68 11.02
C SER A 157 4.89 4.31 12.43
N ASN A 158 5.34 5.06 13.45
CA ASN A 158 4.92 4.86 14.83
C ASN A 158 3.41 5.11 15.00
N ASN A 159 2.87 6.18 14.42
CA ASN A 159 1.43 6.43 14.44
C ASN A 159 0.63 5.32 13.75
N LEU A 160 1.13 4.77 12.63
CA LEU A 160 0.49 3.64 11.94
C LEU A 160 0.54 2.36 12.78
N ASN A 161 1.66 2.09 13.45
CA ASN A 161 1.79 0.97 14.39
C ASN A 161 0.82 1.10 15.58
N ASP A 162 0.69 2.31 16.15
CA ASP A 162 -0.26 2.58 17.23
C ASP A 162 -1.71 2.33 16.78
N GLN A 163 -2.06 2.78 15.56
CA GLN A 163 -3.38 2.53 14.97
C GLN A 163 -3.62 1.03 14.75
N LEU A 164 -2.63 0.31 14.22
CA LEU A 164 -2.73 -1.14 14.04
C LEU A 164 -2.93 -1.84 15.39
N ASN A 165 -2.16 -1.50 16.41
CA ASN A 165 -2.27 -2.06 17.75
C ASN A 165 -3.62 -1.77 18.40
N GLN A 166 -4.24 -0.63 18.11
CA GLN A 166 -5.62 -0.36 18.56
C GLN A 166 -6.61 -1.24 17.80
N LYS A 167 -6.47 -1.31 16.47
CA LYS A 167 -7.38 -2.06 15.60
C LYS A 167 -7.33 -3.57 15.83
N THR A 168 -6.17 -4.13 16.19
CA THR A 168 -6.02 -5.57 16.48
C THR A 168 -6.86 -6.03 17.66
N ASN A 169 -7.15 -5.15 18.63
CA ASN A 169 -8.04 -5.45 19.75
C ASN A 169 -9.52 -5.58 19.35
N GLU A 170 -9.89 -5.07 18.16
CA GLU A 170 -11.25 -5.16 17.63
C GLU A 170 -11.47 -6.42 16.78
N PHE A 171 -10.40 -7.16 16.46
CA PHE A 171 -10.49 -8.33 15.60
C PHE A 171 -11.23 -9.47 16.29
N SER A 172 -12.30 -9.94 15.66
CA SER A 172 -12.95 -11.21 16.02
C SER A 172 -12.02 -12.38 15.68
N TYR A 173 -11.38 -12.31 14.51
CA TYR A 173 -10.42 -13.30 14.03
C TYR A 173 -9.31 -12.63 13.25
N TYR A 174 -8.13 -13.25 13.27
CA TYR A 174 -7.01 -12.82 12.43
C TYR A 174 -6.22 -14.02 11.89
N SER A 175 -5.51 -13.80 10.79
CA SER A 175 -4.52 -14.73 10.25
C SER A 175 -3.22 -14.00 9.95
N LEU A 176 -2.14 -14.77 9.80
CA LEU A 176 -0.84 -14.23 9.45
C LEU A 176 -0.38 -14.70 8.07
N ALA A 177 0.31 -13.84 7.33
CA ALA A 177 1.08 -14.22 6.16
C ALA A 177 2.57 -13.98 6.47
N MET A 178 3.41 -14.98 6.21
CA MET A 178 4.82 -14.95 6.55
C MET A 178 5.67 -15.37 5.37
N GLU A 179 6.71 -14.60 5.10
CA GLU A 179 7.67 -14.93 4.05
C GLU A 179 9.06 -14.44 4.46
N GLU A 180 10.07 -15.19 4.06
CA GLU A 180 11.47 -14.84 4.28
C GLU A 180 12.14 -14.57 2.93
N SER A 181 12.93 -13.50 2.86
CA SER A 181 13.76 -13.23 1.70
C SER A 181 15.09 -12.62 2.15
N THR A 182 16.14 -12.92 1.41
CA THR A 182 17.47 -12.38 1.67
C THR A 182 17.66 -11.04 0.96
N ASP A 183 18.11 -10.01 1.69
CA ASP A 183 18.42 -8.70 1.13
C ASP A 183 19.80 -8.65 0.44
N LEU A 184 20.14 -7.51 -0.19
CA LEU A 184 21.42 -7.33 -0.89
C LEU A 184 22.67 -7.42 0.00
N THR A 185 22.50 -7.47 1.32
CA THR A 185 23.59 -7.59 2.31
C THR A 185 23.66 -8.99 2.91
N ASP A 186 23.07 -9.98 2.23
CA ASP A 186 22.98 -11.38 2.67
C ASP A 186 22.26 -11.56 4.02
N THR A 187 21.44 -10.57 4.42
CA THR A 187 20.64 -10.65 5.64
C THR A 187 19.25 -11.16 5.30
N ALA A 188 18.87 -12.29 5.89
CA ALA A 188 17.51 -12.82 5.79
C ALA A 188 16.53 -11.90 6.54
N GLN A 189 15.44 -11.54 5.87
CA GLN A 189 14.40 -10.64 6.36
C GLN A 189 13.09 -11.41 6.44
N LEU A 190 12.56 -11.59 7.65
CA LEU A 190 11.26 -12.19 7.88
C LEU A 190 10.20 -11.08 7.89
N LEU A 191 9.22 -11.18 7.00
CA LEU A 191 8.02 -10.36 7.01
C LEU A 191 6.88 -11.11 7.69
N ILE A 192 6.14 -10.41 8.54
CA ILE A 192 4.90 -10.89 9.14
C ILE A 192 3.80 -9.87 8.84
N PHE A 193 2.82 -10.30 8.08
CA PHE A 193 1.58 -9.56 7.84
C PHE A 193 0.45 -10.10 8.71
N ILE A 194 -0.44 -9.21 9.11
CA ILE A 194 -1.69 -9.56 9.77
C ILE A 194 -2.88 -9.20 8.89
N ARG A 195 -3.84 -10.11 8.80
CA ARG A 195 -5.18 -9.86 8.24
C ARG A 195 -6.19 -10.14 9.32
N GLY A 196 -6.85 -9.10 9.80
CA GLY A 196 -7.91 -9.20 10.80
C GLY A 196 -9.26 -8.79 10.25
N VAL A 197 -10.32 -9.27 10.89
CA VAL A 197 -11.69 -8.86 10.62
C VAL A 197 -12.41 -8.55 11.92
N ASP A 198 -13.13 -7.43 11.96
CA ASP A 198 -13.97 -7.05 13.10
C ASP A 198 -15.40 -7.60 12.98
N GLU A 199 -16.22 -7.43 14.03
CA GLU A 199 -17.60 -7.93 14.03
C GLU A 199 -18.49 -7.39 12.89
N ASN A 200 -18.09 -6.27 12.29
CA ASN A 200 -18.79 -5.61 11.19
C ASN A 200 -18.29 -6.06 9.82
N PHE A 201 -17.45 -7.10 9.77
CA PHE A 201 -16.79 -7.62 8.58
C PHE A 201 -15.82 -6.63 7.93
N GLU A 202 -15.33 -5.60 8.64
CA GLU A 202 -14.28 -4.75 8.08
C GLU A 202 -12.93 -5.47 8.18
N VAL A 203 -12.29 -5.65 7.03
CA VAL A 203 -11.01 -6.35 6.91
C VAL A 203 -9.88 -5.34 6.98
N THR A 204 -8.86 -5.64 7.77
CA THR A 204 -7.62 -4.85 7.86
C THR A 204 -6.44 -5.75 7.53
N GLU A 205 -5.67 -5.38 6.51
CA GLU A 205 -4.43 -6.05 6.09
C GLU A 205 -3.24 -5.10 6.23
N GLU A 206 -2.30 -5.39 7.13
CA GLU A 206 -1.17 -4.50 7.44
C GLU A 206 0.10 -5.28 7.81
N LEU A 207 1.25 -4.62 7.68
CA LEU A 207 2.54 -5.16 8.12
C LEU A 207 2.59 -5.17 9.65
N ALA A 208 2.64 -6.36 10.24
CA ALA A 208 2.80 -6.52 11.68
C ALA A 208 4.26 -6.39 12.11
N GLY A 209 5.22 -6.84 11.29
CA GLY A 209 6.63 -6.64 11.58
C GLY A 209 7.60 -7.09 10.51
N LEU A 210 8.79 -6.49 10.55
CA LEU A 210 9.96 -6.85 9.78
C LEU A 210 11.08 -7.25 10.75
N TYR A 211 11.63 -8.44 10.59
CA TYR A 211 12.67 -8.96 11.48
C TYR A 211 13.89 -9.42 10.68
N SER A 212 15.03 -8.76 10.92
CA SER A 212 16.33 -9.24 10.46
C SER A 212 16.73 -10.49 11.23
N MET A 213 16.94 -11.58 10.49
CA MET A 213 17.33 -12.87 11.02
C MET A 213 18.86 -12.97 11.07
N LEU A 214 19.45 -12.44 12.14
CA LEU A 214 20.90 -12.41 12.35
C LEU A 214 21.42 -13.80 12.77
N GLY A 215 21.71 -14.66 11.80
CA GLY A 215 22.26 -16.00 12.02
C GLY A 215 21.49 -17.09 11.28
N GLN A 216 20.84 -17.99 12.04
CA GLN A 216 20.08 -19.10 11.46
C GLN A 216 18.62 -18.72 11.21
N THR A 217 18.06 -19.22 10.10
CA THR A 217 16.64 -19.08 9.73
C THR A 217 15.88 -20.38 9.98
N THR A 218 16.10 -21.04 11.12
CA THR A 218 15.34 -22.27 11.43
C THR A 218 13.92 -21.91 11.84
N GLY A 219 13.02 -22.90 11.80
CA GLY A 219 11.64 -22.69 12.22
C GLY A 219 11.50 -22.21 13.67
N LYS A 220 12.47 -22.52 14.54
CA LYS A 220 12.48 -22.05 15.93
C LYS A 220 12.72 -20.55 16.04
N GLU A 221 13.72 -20.01 15.35
CA GLU A 221 13.99 -18.58 15.34
C GLU A 221 12.81 -17.82 14.74
N ILE A 222 12.23 -18.32 13.64
CA ILE A 222 11.05 -17.72 13.01
C ILE A 222 9.87 -17.73 13.98
N ALA A 223 9.55 -18.87 14.61
CA ALA A 223 8.45 -18.97 15.58
C ALA A 223 8.64 -18.02 16.77
N ASN A 224 9.87 -17.83 17.25
CA ASN A 224 10.16 -16.88 18.32
C ASN A 224 9.88 -15.43 17.88
N GLN A 225 10.22 -15.05 16.64
CA GLN A 225 9.88 -13.72 16.12
C GLN A 225 8.37 -13.55 15.95
N VAL A 226 7.66 -14.59 15.51
CA VAL A 226 6.19 -14.59 15.44
C VAL A 226 5.58 -14.39 16.83
N ASN A 227 6.10 -15.10 17.85
CA ASN A 227 5.65 -14.94 19.23
C ASN A 227 5.85 -13.52 19.75
N LYS A 228 7.03 -12.93 19.53
CA LYS A 228 7.33 -11.53 19.89
C LYS A 228 6.43 -10.55 19.14
N CYS A 229 6.23 -10.76 17.85
CA CYS A 229 5.37 -9.91 17.02
C CYS A 229 3.93 -9.89 17.55
N VAL A 230 3.36 -11.06 17.80
CA VAL A 230 1.96 -11.20 18.25
C VAL A 230 1.78 -10.70 19.69
N THR A 231 2.63 -11.13 20.61
CA THR A 231 2.41 -10.90 22.05
C THR A 231 3.01 -9.58 22.55
N GLU A 232 4.19 -9.19 22.08
CA GLU A 232 4.89 -7.99 22.56
C GLU A 232 4.59 -6.77 21.68
N LYS A 233 4.67 -6.92 20.34
CA LYS A 233 4.51 -5.78 19.42
C LYS A 233 3.04 -5.41 19.18
N LEU A 234 2.20 -6.40 18.85
CA LEU A 234 0.76 -6.20 18.62
C LEU A 234 -0.08 -6.22 19.91
N GLY A 235 0.44 -6.82 20.98
CA GLY A 235 -0.24 -6.91 22.27
C GLY A 235 -1.48 -7.82 22.29
N ILE A 236 -1.56 -8.80 21.38
CA ILE A 236 -2.72 -9.72 21.27
C ILE A 236 -2.33 -11.17 21.59
N THR A 237 -3.35 -12.03 21.76
CA THR A 237 -3.17 -13.46 22.03
C THR A 237 -3.41 -14.31 20.78
N PHE A 238 -2.90 -15.54 20.77
CA PHE A 238 -3.14 -16.51 19.71
C PHE A 238 -4.57 -17.11 19.71
N GLU A 239 -5.43 -16.75 20.65
CA GLU A 239 -6.77 -17.34 20.81
C GLU A 239 -7.63 -17.16 19.56
N ASN A 240 -7.54 -16.01 18.90
CA ASN A 240 -8.31 -15.67 17.70
C ASN A 240 -7.53 -15.90 16.38
N LEU A 241 -6.35 -16.51 16.44
CA LEU A 241 -5.57 -16.86 15.24
C LEU A 241 -6.23 -18.02 14.48
N VAL A 242 -6.64 -17.80 13.23
CA VAL A 242 -7.32 -18.81 12.40
C VAL A 242 -6.34 -19.61 11.56
N ALA A 243 -5.46 -18.91 10.85
CA ALA A 243 -4.56 -19.53 9.90
C ALA A 243 -3.22 -18.80 9.78
N ILE A 244 -2.22 -19.51 9.25
CA ILE A 244 -0.95 -18.95 8.83
C ILE A 244 -0.67 -19.38 7.39
N CYS A 245 -0.41 -18.41 6.51
CA CYS A 245 -0.04 -18.60 5.11
C CYS A 245 1.47 -18.38 4.93
N THR A 246 2.16 -19.30 4.26
CA THR A 246 3.62 -19.22 4.00
C THR A 246 4.00 -19.68 2.60
N ASP A 247 5.26 -19.49 2.21
CA ASP A 247 5.86 -20.00 0.97
C ASP A 247 6.06 -21.54 0.94
N GLY A 248 5.68 -22.24 2.01
CA GLY A 248 5.83 -23.69 2.12
C GLY A 248 7.26 -24.17 2.35
N ALA A 249 8.22 -23.29 2.67
CA ALA A 249 9.60 -23.69 2.95
C ALA A 249 9.67 -24.66 4.15
N PRO A 250 10.63 -25.61 4.19
CA PRO A 250 10.75 -26.55 5.30
C PRO A 250 10.90 -25.89 6.68
N SER A 251 11.58 -24.75 6.77
CA SER A 251 11.70 -23.96 8.01
C SER A 251 10.35 -23.37 8.46
N MET A 252 9.43 -23.09 7.54
CA MET A 252 8.10 -22.59 7.84
C MET A 252 7.11 -23.71 8.19
N CYS A 253 7.05 -24.75 7.34
CA CYS A 253 5.98 -25.77 7.37
C CYS A 253 6.43 -27.16 7.81
N GLY A 254 7.68 -27.33 8.25
CA GLY A 254 8.21 -28.60 8.74
C GLY A 254 7.32 -29.24 9.81
N LYS A 255 7.11 -30.56 9.70
CA LYS A 255 6.17 -31.31 10.56
C LYS A 255 6.45 -31.21 12.05
N ASN A 256 7.73 -31.15 12.44
CA ASN A 256 8.15 -31.16 13.84
C ASN A 256 8.85 -29.85 14.26
N LEU A 257 9.63 -29.25 13.34
CA LEU A 257 10.48 -28.08 13.62
C LEU A 257 10.15 -26.89 12.70
N GLY A 258 9.02 -26.95 11.98
CA GLY A 258 8.54 -25.83 11.18
C GLY A 258 7.97 -24.74 12.09
N ALA A 259 8.18 -23.48 11.71
CA ALA A 259 7.73 -22.31 12.47
C ALA A 259 6.24 -22.39 12.81
N VAL A 260 5.38 -22.73 11.85
CA VAL A 260 3.93 -22.80 12.08
C VAL A 260 3.58 -23.90 13.08
N THR A 261 4.29 -25.02 13.06
CA THR A 261 4.12 -26.10 14.05
C THR A 261 4.50 -25.65 15.46
N LEU A 262 5.61 -24.92 15.61
CA LEU A 262 6.02 -24.39 16.91
C LEU A 262 5.08 -23.28 17.41
N VAL A 263 4.48 -22.49 16.50
CA VAL A 263 3.44 -21.52 16.87
C VAL A 263 2.17 -22.21 17.37
N GLU A 264 1.80 -23.40 16.86
CA GLU A 264 0.70 -24.20 17.42
C GLU A 264 0.97 -24.58 18.89
N GLU A 265 2.21 -24.89 19.24
CA GLU A 265 2.62 -25.18 20.62
C GLU A 265 2.45 -23.95 21.51
N PHE A 266 2.87 -22.76 21.05
CA PHE A 266 2.65 -21.50 21.77
C PHE A 266 1.17 -21.16 21.93
N ALA A 267 0.37 -21.40 20.88
CA ALA A 267 -1.05 -21.12 20.87
C ALA A 267 -1.89 -22.12 21.68
N GLY A 268 -1.34 -23.30 21.99
CA GLY A 268 -2.07 -24.40 22.63
C GLY A 268 -3.21 -24.95 21.79
N LYS A 269 -3.21 -24.69 20.47
CA LYS A 269 -4.26 -25.13 19.54
C LYS A 269 -3.70 -25.37 18.15
N LYS A 270 -4.42 -26.19 17.37
CA LYS A 270 -4.10 -26.44 15.98
C LYS A 270 -4.41 -25.20 15.13
N ILE A 271 -3.53 -24.88 14.19
CA ILE A 271 -3.64 -23.71 13.31
C ILE A 271 -3.73 -24.21 11.87
N THR A 272 -4.61 -23.60 11.08
CA THR A 272 -4.71 -23.95 9.66
C THR A 272 -3.48 -23.45 8.91
N LYS A 273 -2.74 -24.37 8.29
CA LYS A 273 -1.50 -24.06 7.55
C LYS A 273 -1.80 -23.95 6.07
N TYR A 274 -1.71 -22.75 5.51
CA TYR A 274 -1.85 -22.52 4.08
C TYR A 274 -0.50 -22.36 3.41
N HIS A 275 -0.31 -23.05 2.30
CA HIS A 275 0.78 -22.75 1.37
C HIS A 275 0.25 -21.70 0.39
N CYS A 276 0.99 -20.60 0.26
CA CYS A 276 0.76 -19.55 -0.72
C CYS A 276 0.47 -20.13 -2.10
N ILE A 277 -0.72 -19.81 -2.63
CA ILE A 277 -1.22 -20.37 -3.89
C ILE A 277 -0.37 -19.88 -5.08
N GLU A 278 0.27 -18.71 -4.98
CA GLU A 278 1.19 -18.19 -6.01
C GLU A 278 2.50 -18.96 -6.07
N HIS A 279 3.16 -19.15 -4.92
CA HIS A 279 4.35 -20.01 -4.81
C HIS A 279 4.05 -21.43 -5.31
N TRP A 280 2.89 -21.92 -4.93
CA TRP A 280 2.40 -23.19 -5.39
C TRP A 280 2.28 -23.30 -6.91
N GLN A 281 1.64 -22.31 -7.57
CA GLN A 281 1.51 -22.27 -9.03
C GLN A 281 2.88 -22.28 -9.73
N VAL A 282 3.87 -21.56 -9.18
CA VAL A 282 5.25 -21.58 -9.69
C VAL A 282 5.91 -22.94 -9.53
N LEU A 283 5.62 -23.67 -8.45
CA LEU A 283 6.13 -25.03 -8.27
C LEU A 283 5.47 -26.01 -9.24
N CYS A 284 4.17 -25.84 -9.54
CA CYS A 284 3.48 -26.65 -10.54
C CYS A 284 4.12 -26.53 -11.92
N SER A 285 4.52 -25.33 -12.34
CA SER A 285 5.08 -25.16 -13.69
C SER A 285 6.42 -25.88 -13.90
N ARG A 286 7.15 -26.23 -12.83
CA ARG A 286 8.46 -26.91 -12.92
C ARG A 286 8.38 -28.31 -13.55
N VAL A 287 7.21 -28.95 -13.56
CA VAL A 287 7.06 -30.32 -14.12
C VAL A 287 7.14 -30.36 -15.64
N LEU A 288 6.95 -29.23 -16.31
CA LEU A 288 7.01 -29.12 -17.75
C LEU A 288 8.47 -29.09 -18.31
N ASN A 289 9.47 -29.24 -17.43
CA ASN A 289 10.90 -29.43 -17.75
C ASN A 289 11.44 -28.53 -18.89
N PHE A 290 11.56 -27.23 -18.62
CA PHE A 290 11.88 -26.22 -19.63
C PHE A 290 13.38 -25.99 -19.87
N ASP A 291 14.26 -26.71 -19.18
CA ASP A 291 15.66 -26.29 -19.05
C ASP A 291 16.39 -26.30 -20.40
N SER A 292 16.06 -27.23 -21.30
CA SER A 292 16.63 -27.31 -22.64
C SER A 292 16.28 -26.11 -23.53
N VAL A 293 15.06 -25.58 -23.43
CA VAL A 293 14.64 -24.40 -24.21
C VAL A 293 15.11 -23.12 -23.52
N MET A 294 14.89 -23.01 -22.21
CA MET A 294 15.22 -21.80 -21.46
C MET A 294 16.71 -21.51 -21.42
N SER A 295 17.56 -22.54 -21.35
CA SER A 295 19.02 -22.35 -21.36
C SER A 295 19.51 -21.66 -22.64
N VAL A 296 18.99 -22.07 -23.81
CA VAL A 296 19.31 -21.45 -25.11
C VAL A 296 18.75 -20.04 -25.18
N VAL A 297 17.46 -19.84 -24.87
CA VAL A 297 16.81 -18.52 -24.89
C VAL A 297 17.57 -17.52 -24.00
N LEU A 298 17.89 -17.91 -22.77
CA LEU A 298 18.63 -17.06 -21.84
C LEU A 298 20.05 -16.79 -22.32
N SER A 299 20.75 -17.79 -22.87
CA SER A 299 22.10 -17.61 -23.41
C SER A 299 22.11 -16.64 -24.60
N THR A 300 21.12 -16.73 -25.48
CA THR A 300 20.95 -15.82 -26.62
C THR A 300 20.64 -14.40 -26.15
N VAL A 301 19.67 -14.23 -25.24
CA VAL A 301 19.32 -12.92 -24.67
C VAL A 301 20.51 -12.29 -23.94
N ASN A 302 21.22 -13.08 -23.13
CA ASN A 302 22.40 -12.61 -22.42
C ASN A 302 23.52 -12.22 -23.38
N TYR A 303 23.69 -12.94 -24.49
CA TYR A 303 24.67 -12.58 -25.52
C TYR A 303 24.38 -11.19 -26.12
N ILE A 304 23.12 -10.92 -26.46
CA ILE A 304 22.68 -9.64 -27.04
C ILE A 304 22.83 -8.52 -26.00
N ARG A 305 22.44 -8.76 -24.74
CA ARG A 305 22.27 -7.71 -23.73
C ARG A 305 23.46 -7.49 -22.79
N SER A 306 24.38 -8.45 -22.67
CA SER A 306 25.51 -8.36 -21.73
C SER A 306 26.50 -7.26 -22.07
N ARG A 307 26.56 -6.81 -23.34
CA ARG A 307 27.43 -5.72 -23.79
C ARG A 307 26.61 -4.59 -24.37
N GLY A 308 26.79 -3.38 -23.82
CA GLY A 308 26.04 -2.20 -24.25
C GLY A 308 26.21 -1.85 -25.73
N LEU A 309 27.37 -2.15 -26.32
CA LEU A 309 27.58 -1.99 -27.77
C LEU A 309 26.68 -2.94 -28.57
N LYS A 310 26.66 -4.24 -28.21
CA LYS A 310 25.84 -5.25 -28.89
C LYS A 310 24.36 -4.95 -28.77
N HIS A 311 23.92 -4.54 -27.59
CA HIS A 311 22.54 -4.18 -27.34
C HIS A 311 22.10 -2.99 -28.23
N ARG A 312 22.92 -1.93 -28.32
CA ARG A 312 22.64 -0.80 -29.22
C ARG A 312 22.65 -1.23 -30.69
N SER A 313 23.61 -2.05 -31.11
CA SER A 313 23.65 -2.58 -32.49
C SER A 313 22.41 -3.43 -32.82
N PHE A 314 21.92 -4.24 -31.88
CA PHE A 314 20.66 -4.98 -32.06
C PHE A 314 19.45 -4.04 -32.15
N GLN A 315 19.38 -2.99 -31.32
CA GLN A 315 18.31 -2.00 -31.38
C GLN A 315 18.31 -1.20 -32.70
N GLU A 316 19.48 -0.86 -33.23
CA GLU A 316 19.62 -0.24 -34.55
C GLU A 316 19.17 -1.21 -35.65
N PHE A 317 19.63 -2.46 -35.60
CA PHE A 317 19.22 -3.52 -36.53
C PHE A 317 17.69 -3.71 -36.55
N LEU A 318 17.02 -3.76 -35.39
CA LEU A 318 15.56 -3.88 -35.31
C LEU A 318 14.82 -2.72 -36.01
N LYS A 319 15.38 -1.51 -35.96
CA LYS A 319 14.83 -0.34 -36.66
C LYS A 319 15.03 -0.44 -38.17
N GLU A 320 16.20 -0.93 -38.60
CA GLU A 320 16.53 -1.11 -40.02
C GLU A 320 15.63 -2.14 -40.69
N VAL A 321 15.34 -3.26 -40.02
CA VAL A 321 14.45 -4.31 -40.55
C VAL A 321 12.95 -4.01 -40.35
N GLY A 322 12.61 -2.89 -39.71
CA GLY A 322 11.22 -2.49 -39.46
C GLY A 322 10.48 -3.45 -38.53
N ALA A 323 11.17 -4.06 -37.56
CA ALA A 323 10.59 -5.05 -36.65
C ALA A 323 9.44 -4.44 -35.83
N THR A 324 8.34 -5.18 -35.67
CA THR A 324 7.18 -4.74 -34.87
C THR A 324 7.43 -4.76 -33.35
N GLY A 325 8.53 -5.39 -32.89
CA GLY A 325 8.87 -5.55 -31.47
C GLY A 325 9.93 -4.54 -30.99
N ASN A 326 9.68 -3.91 -29.83
CA ASN A 326 10.51 -2.79 -29.36
C ASN A 326 11.91 -3.14 -28.81
N ASP A 327 12.17 -4.38 -28.37
CA ASP A 327 13.50 -4.90 -27.92
C ASP A 327 13.38 -6.34 -27.35
N VAL A 328 14.48 -7.05 -27.12
CA VAL A 328 14.53 -8.24 -26.23
C VAL A 328 14.57 -7.83 -24.76
N LEU A 329 13.90 -8.57 -23.88
CA LEU A 329 13.88 -8.28 -22.43
C LEU A 329 15.11 -8.86 -21.72
N TYR A 330 15.79 -8.07 -20.88
CA TYR A 330 16.86 -8.61 -20.01
C TYR A 330 16.24 -9.45 -18.90
N HIS A 331 16.80 -10.63 -18.68
CA HIS A 331 16.39 -11.50 -17.58
C HIS A 331 17.35 -11.31 -16.40
N THR A 332 16.84 -10.82 -15.28
CA THR A 332 17.39 -11.14 -13.95
C THR A 332 16.54 -12.29 -13.39
N GLU A 333 17.16 -13.27 -12.73
CA GLU A 333 16.56 -14.55 -12.32
C GLU A 333 15.45 -14.49 -11.26
N VAL A 334 14.51 -13.55 -11.37
CA VAL A 334 13.55 -13.27 -10.32
C VAL A 334 12.15 -13.21 -10.95
N ARG A 335 11.37 -14.27 -10.71
CA ARG A 335 9.91 -14.45 -10.96
C ARG A 335 9.48 -15.10 -12.29
N TRP A 336 8.58 -16.07 -12.20
CA TRP A 336 7.95 -16.79 -13.32
C TRP A 336 7.35 -15.88 -14.40
N LEU A 337 6.71 -14.77 -14.01
CA LEU A 337 6.15 -13.76 -14.92
C LEU A 337 7.19 -13.13 -15.87
N SER A 338 8.47 -13.12 -15.49
CA SER A 338 9.53 -12.61 -16.38
C SER A 338 9.85 -13.63 -17.48
N ARG A 339 9.86 -14.94 -17.17
CA ARG A 339 10.17 -16.01 -18.13
C ARG A 339 9.18 -16.10 -19.28
N GLY A 340 7.87 -16.10 -18.99
CA GLY A 340 6.87 -16.14 -20.06
C GLY A 340 6.90 -14.89 -20.95
N ARG A 341 7.14 -13.70 -20.37
CA ARG A 341 7.32 -12.47 -21.16
C ARG A 341 8.59 -12.49 -22.02
N VAL A 342 9.68 -13.06 -21.52
CA VAL A 342 10.91 -13.29 -22.29
C VAL A 342 10.64 -14.24 -23.46
N LEU A 343 9.96 -15.37 -23.24
CA LEU A 343 9.61 -16.32 -24.30
C LEU A 343 8.74 -15.67 -25.39
N GLN A 344 7.67 -14.96 -25.00
CA GLN A 344 6.81 -14.25 -25.94
C GLN A 344 7.60 -13.24 -26.79
N ARG A 345 8.50 -12.48 -26.15
CA ARG A 345 9.33 -11.51 -26.87
C ARG A 345 10.36 -12.18 -27.77
N PHE A 346 10.96 -13.28 -27.30
CA PHE A 346 11.94 -14.05 -28.05
C PHE A 346 11.33 -14.66 -29.31
N VAL A 347 10.16 -15.29 -29.20
CA VAL A 347 9.42 -15.83 -30.34
C VAL A 347 9.04 -14.73 -31.32
N ALA A 348 8.57 -13.58 -30.81
CA ALA A 348 8.18 -12.45 -31.66
C ALA A 348 9.35 -11.83 -32.46
N LEU A 349 10.58 -11.97 -31.97
CA LEU A 349 11.81 -11.44 -32.60
C LEU A 349 12.72 -12.55 -33.14
N ARG A 350 12.23 -13.79 -33.27
CA ARG A 350 13.09 -14.96 -33.49
C ARG A 350 13.89 -14.86 -34.78
N GLU A 351 13.26 -14.44 -35.87
CA GLU A 351 13.93 -14.30 -37.18
C GLU A 351 14.98 -13.19 -37.16
N GLU A 352 14.65 -12.06 -36.54
CA GLU A 352 15.57 -10.93 -36.36
C GLU A 352 16.77 -11.33 -35.47
N ILE A 353 16.52 -12.11 -34.42
CA ILE A 353 17.58 -12.65 -33.55
C ILE A 353 18.52 -13.55 -34.35
N ILE A 354 17.98 -14.46 -35.17
CA ILE A 354 18.80 -15.37 -36.00
C ILE A 354 19.68 -14.54 -36.96
N GLN A 355 19.08 -13.61 -37.72
CA GLN A 355 19.82 -12.76 -38.66
C GLN A 355 20.92 -11.94 -37.98
N PHE A 356 20.63 -11.38 -36.81
CA PHE A 356 21.61 -10.61 -36.04
C PHE A 356 22.78 -11.48 -35.57
N LEU A 357 22.50 -12.70 -35.11
CA LEU A 357 23.50 -13.64 -34.63
C LEU A 357 24.42 -14.15 -35.75
N GLU A 358 23.86 -14.41 -36.93
CA GLU A 358 24.61 -14.79 -38.13
C GLU A 358 25.59 -13.68 -38.54
N ASN A 359 25.14 -12.42 -38.54
CA ASN A 359 25.99 -11.26 -38.82
C ASN A 359 27.13 -11.09 -37.80
N ASP A 360 26.91 -11.48 -36.55
CA ASP A 360 27.89 -11.41 -35.46
C ASP A 360 28.69 -12.72 -35.29
N SER A 361 28.59 -13.65 -36.27
CA SER A 361 29.28 -14.96 -36.29
C SER A 361 29.08 -15.80 -35.02
N LYS A 362 27.93 -15.64 -34.34
CA LYS A 362 27.58 -16.40 -33.14
C LYS A 362 26.49 -17.39 -33.50
N ASN A 363 26.76 -18.67 -33.27
CA ASN A 363 25.79 -19.73 -33.60
C ASN A 363 25.15 -20.32 -32.33
N PHE A 364 23.84 -20.52 -32.41
CA PHE A 364 23.04 -21.35 -31.50
C PHE A 364 22.28 -22.37 -32.36
N PRO A 365 22.82 -23.59 -32.56
CA PRO A 365 22.27 -24.58 -33.49
C PRO A 365 20.80 -24.91 -33.24
N GLU A 366 20.36 -24.83 -31.99
CA GLU A 366 19.00 -25.10 -31.55
C GLU A 366 17.98 -24.15 -32.19
N LEU A 367 18.37 -22.92 -32.52
CA LEU A 367 17.49 -21.97 -33.18
C LEU A 367 17.05 -22.45 -34.57
N HIS A 368 17.87 -23.26 -35.25
CA HIS A 368 17.53 -23.86 -36.54
C HIS A 368 16.95 -25.29 -36.41
N ASN A 369 16.87 -25.83 -35.19
CA ASN A 369 16.35 -27.18 -34.95
C ASN A 369 14.81 -27.15 -34.85
N GLU A 370 14.14 -27.87 -35.74
CA GLU A 370 12.67 -27.88 -35.79
C GLU A 370 12.02 -28.42 -34.51
N VAL A 371 12.56 -29.51 -33.93
CA VAL A 371 12.03 -30.12 -32.71
C VAL A 371 12.12 -29.15 -31.54
N TRP A 372 13.27 -28.48 -31.40
CA TRP A 372 13.47 -27.46 -30.36
C TRP A 372 12.52 -26.27 -30.55
N ASN A 373 12.32 -25.81 -31.78
CA ASN A 373 11.40 -24.71 -32.07
C ASN A 373 9.93 -25.06 -31.75
N ASN A 374 9.50 -26.29 -32.04
CA ASN A 374 8.15 -26.75 -31.68
C ASN A 374 7.94 -26.67 -30.15
N ASP A 375 8.93 -27.12 -29.39
CA ASP A 375 8.91 -27.02 -27.92
C ASP A 375 8.90 -25.56 -27.49
N LEU A 376 9.74 -24.69 -28.07
CA LEU A 376 9.71 -23.24 -27.83
C LEU A 376 8.30 -22.64 -28.01
N TYR A 377 7.59 -23.00 -29.08
CA TYR A 377 6.24 -22.48 -29.36
C TYR A 377 5.22 -22.97 -28.34
N PHE A 378 5.26 -24.26 -27.99
CA PHE A 378 4.41 -24.82 -26.94
C PHE A 378 4.67 -24.13 -25.60
N LEU A 379 5.95 -23.92 -25.26
CA LEU A 379 6.35 -23.21 -24.05
C LEU A 379 5.87 -21.77 -24.03
N CYS A 380 5.97 -21.06 -25.15
CA CYS A 380 5.45 -19.69 -25.26
C CYS A 380 3.96 -19.62 -24.92
N ASP A 381 3.14 -20.54 -25.46
CA ASP A 381 1.70 -20.55 -25.22
C ASP A 381 1.33 -21.01 -23.79
N ILE A 382 1.86 -22.14 -23.30
CA ILE A 382 1.51 -22.64 -21.95
C ILE A 382 2.00 -21.71 -20.85
N THR A 383 3.15 -21.06 -21.02
CA THR A 383 3.62 -20.05 -20.07
C THR A 383 2.78 -18.78 -20.12
N GLY A 384 2.21 -18.44 -21.29
CA GLY A 384 1.19 -17.40 -21.42
C GLY A 384 -0.05 -17.68 -20.56
N HIS A 385 -0.60 -18.90 -20.66
CA HIS A 385 -1.74 -19.34 -19.83
C HIS A 385 -1.41 -19.34 -18.34
N LEU A 386 -0.23 -19.82 -17.95
CA LEU A 386 0.23 -19.80 -16.57
C LEU A 386 0.43 -18.38 -16.03
N ASN A 387 0.85 -17.43 -16.88
CA ASN A 387 0.94 -16.01 -16.52
C ASN A 387 -0.44 -15.39 -16.32
N GLU A 388 -1.44 -15.73 -17.14
CA GLU A 388 -2.82 -15.27 -16.93
C GLU A 388 -3.34 -15.72 -15.56
N LEU A 389 -3.13 -16.99 -15.20
CA LEU A 389 -3.46 -17.47 -13.85
C LEU A 389 -2.69 -16.69 -12.79
N ASN A 390 -1.37 -16.56 -12.92
CA ASN A 390 -0.55 -15.87 -11.93
C ASN A 390 -1.03 -14.43 -11.67
N LEU A 391 -1.42 -13.69 -12.71
CA LEU A 391 -2.00 -12.35 -12.56
C LEU A 391 -3.36 -12.34 -11.84
N GLN A 392 -4.17 -13.41 -11.97
CA GLN A 392 -5.44 -13.54 -11.24
C GLN A 392 -5.23 -13.86 -9.75
N LEU A 393 -4.17 -14.61 -9.43
CA LEU A 393 -3.81 -14.95 -8.05
C LEU A 393 -3.24 -13.74 -7.29
N GLN A 394 -2.69 -12.76 -8.03
CA GLN A 394 -2.14 -11.54 -7.48
C GLN A 394 -3.22 -10.50 -7.19
N GLY A 395 -3.15 -9.87 -6.03
CA GLY A 395 -4.02 -8.78 -5.66
C GLY A 395 -4.05 -8.53 -4.17
N LYS A 396 -4.50 -7.33 -3.77
CA LYS A 396 -4.79 -7.02 -2.36
C LYS A 396 -6.24 -7.40 -2.05
N ASN A 397 -6.54 -7.71 -0.79
CA ASN A 397 -7.90 -7.98 -0.29
C ASN A 397 -8.66 -9.14 -0.98
N GLN A 398 -7.98 -10.07 -1.66
CA GLN A 398 -8.65 -11.24 -2.24
C GLN A 398 -9.07 -12.23 -1.13
N LEU A 399 -10.24 -12.84 -1.28
CA LEU A 399 -10.67 -13.93 -0.40
C LEU A 399 -10.10 -15.26 -0.92
N ILE A 400 -9.71 -16.14 -0.01
CA ILE A 400 -9.04 -17.41 -0.36
C ILE A 400 -9.83 -18.25 -1.38
N PHE A 401 -11.16 -18.30 -1.28
CA PHE A 401 -11.99 -19.07 -2.21
C PHE A 401 -12.05 -18.46 -3.61
N GLN A 402 -11.86 -17.14 -3.78
CA GLN A 402 -11.73 -16.51 -5.10
C GLN A 402 -10.44 -16.96 -5.79
N ILE A 403 -9.35 -17.03 -5.01
CA ILE A 403 -8.05 -17.53 -5.49
C ILE A 403 -8.17 -19.01 -5.87
N ILE A 404 -8.84 -19.83 -5.04
CA ILE A 404 -9.13 -21.24 -5.33
C ILE A 404 -10.01 -21.39 -6.57
N ALA A 405 -11.01 -20.52 -6.77
CA ALA A 405 -11.88 -20.55 -7.94
C ALA A 405 -11.08 -20.32 -9.24
N ALA A 406 -10.14 -19.35 -9.25
CA ALA A 406 -9.25 -19.11 -10.38
C ALA A 406 -8.41 -20.35 -10.72
N VAL A 407 -7.88 -21.04 -9.70
CA VAL A 407 -7.16 -22.31 -9.86
C VAL A 407 -8.06 -23.40 -10.40
N LYS A 408 -9.28 -23.58 -9.86
CA LYS A 408 -10.26 -24.57 -10.32
C LYS A 408 -10.60 -24.34 -11.79
N ALA A 409 -10.84 -23.10 -12.19
CA ALA A 409 -11.08 -22.71 -13.58
C ALA A 409 -9.87 -23.03 -14.48
N PHE A 410 -8.64 -22.71 -14.03
CA PHE A 410 -7.43 -23.03 -14.78
C PHE A 410 -7.25 -24.55 -14.98
N LYS A 411 -7.51 -25.37 -13.95
CA LYS A 411 -7.47 -26.83 -14.08
C LYS A 411 -8.50 -27.35 -15.08
N MET A 412 -9.67 -26.73 -15.17
CA MET A 412 -10.65 -27.05 -16.21
C MET A 412 -10.13 -26.69 -17.61
N LYS A 413 -9.50 -25.51 -17.76
CA LYS A 413 -8.83 -25.12 -19.01
C LYS A 413 -7.75 -26.15 -19.40
N LEU A 414 -6.88 -26.57 -18.46
CA LEU A 414 -5.86 -27.60 -18.73
C LEU A 414 -6.47 -28.93 -19.21
N ARG A 415 -7.57 -29.39 -18.61
CA ARG A 415 -8.26 -30.62 -19.05
C ARG A 415 -8.79 -30.49 -20.48
N LEU A 416 -9.34 -29.32 -20.82
CA LEU A 416 -9.76 -29.01 -22.19
C LEU A 416 -8.54 -29.03 -23.14
N PHE A 417 -7.45 -28.36 -22.77
CA PHE A 417 -6.22 -28.31 -23.57
C PHE A 417 -5.66 -29.71 -23.83
N LYS A 418 -5.57 -30.55 -22.79
CA LYS A 418 -5.17 -31.95 -22.92
C LYS A 418 -6.04 -32.69 -23.95
N SER A 419 -7.37 -32.59 -23.81
CA SER A 419 -8.31 -33.30 -24.69
C SER A 419 -8.26 -32.82 -26.15
N GLN A 420 -7.90 -31.56 -26.39
CA GLN A 420 -7.81 -30.99 -27.73
C GLN A 420 -6.45 -31.33 -28.35
N LEU A 421 -5.36 -31.15 -27.61
CA LEU A 421 -4.01 -31.51 -28.04
C LEU A 421 -3.92 -33.00 -28.42
N SER A 422 -4.55 -33.90 -27.65
CA SER A 422 -4.57 -35.33 -28.00
C SER A 422 -5.29 -35.66 -29.31
N LYS A 423 -6.10 -34.74 -29.83
CA LYS A 423 -6.76 -34.83 -31.14
C LYS A 423 -6.03 -34.05 -32.25
N GLY A 424 -4.88 -33.44 -31.93
CA GLY A 424 -4.17 -32.52 -32.80
C GLY A 424 -4.82 -31.14 -32.93
N GLU A 425 -5.74 -30.77 -32.04
CA GLU A 425 -6.40 -29.46 -32.06
C GLU A 425 -5.61 -28.44 -31.22
N MET A 426 -4.91 -27.51 -31.88
CA MET A 426 -4.07 -26.49 -31.22
C MET A 426 -4.78 -25.14 -30.99
N CYS A 427 -6.11 -25.11 -30.87
CA CYS A 427 -6.91 -23.88 -30.87
C CYS A 427 -6.56 -22.85 -29.77
N HIS A 428 -6.07 -23.29 -28.61
CA HIS A 428 -5.63 -22.43 -27.53
C HIS A 428 -4.11 -22.25 -27.46
N PHE A 429 -3.39 -22.74 -28.46
CA PHE A 429 -1.94 -22.65 -28.60
C PHE A 429 -1.64 -21.90 -29.90
N THR A 430 -1.88 -20.58 -29.88
CA THR A 430 -1.81 -19.72 -31.07
C THR A 430 -0.43 -19.67 -31.70
N THR A 431 0.63 -19.73 -30.89
CA THR A 431 2.01 -19.75 -31.37
C THR A 431 2.29 -21.08 -32.05
N CYS A 432 1.89 -22.20 -31.44
CA CYS A 432 1.98 -23.52 -32.07
C CYS A 432 1.20 -23.56 -33.39
N MET A 433 -0.05 -23.10 -33.40
CA MET A 433 -0.89 -23.11 -34.60
C MET A 433 -0.27 -22.31 -35.75
N LYS A 434 0.37 -21.18 -35.44
CA LYS A 434 1.00 -20.31 -36.44
C LYS A 434 2.26 -20.93 -37.06
N HIS A 435 3.05 -21.64 -36.27
CA HIS A 435 4.41 -22.05 -36.67
C HIS A 435 4.57 -23.55 -36.91
N ILE A 436 3.71 -24.41 -36.36
CA ILE A 436 3.78 -25.86 -36.50
C ILE A 436 2.91 -26.30 -37.69
N PRO A 437 3.46 -27.01 -38.70
CA PRO A 437 2.68 -27.53 -39.82
C PRO A 437 1.56 -28.48 -39.39
N LEU A 438 0.41 -28.41 -40.06
CA LEU A 438 -0.78 -29.22 -39.76
C LEU A 438 -0.49 -30.73 -39.71
N CYS A 439 0.42 -31.23 -40.56
CA CYS A 439 0.80 -32.64 -40.59
C CYS A 439 1.47 -33.14 -39.30
N LYS A 440 2.03 -32.24 -38.48
CA LYS A 440 2.68 -32.56 -37.20
C LYS A 440 1.77 -32.40 -35.99
N HIS A 441 0.56 -31.88 -36.19
CA HIS A 441 -0.35 -31.56 -35.07
C HIS A 441 -0.74 -32.80 -34.27
N ALA A 442 -0.96 -33.95 -34.91
CA ALA A 442 -1.31 -35.18 -34.22
C ALA A 442 -0.17 -35.70 -33.32
N GLU A 443 1.05 -35.82 -33.87
CA GLU A 443 2.23 -36.31 -33.16
C GLU A 443 2.62 -35.39 -31.99
N LEU A 444 2.77 -34.09 -32.26
CA LEU A 444 3.16 -33.12 -31.24
C LEU A 444 2.03 -32.86 -30.25
N GLY A 445 0.78 -32.93 -30.69
CA GLY A 445 -0.39 -32.84 -29.85
C GLY A 445 -0.43 -33.95 -28.79
N GLU A 446 -0.10 -35.19 -29.16
CA GLU A 446 0.03 -36.29 -28.19
C GLU A 446 1.13 -36.02 -27.16
N LYS A 447 2.32 -35.60 -27.62
CA LYS A 447 3.44 -35.22 -26.74
C LYS A 447 3.01 -34.14 -25.74
N TYR A 448 2.49 -33.02 -26.23
CA TYR A 448 2.13 -31.88 -25.38
C TYR A 448 0.90 -32.16 -24.50
N SER A 449 -0.01 -33.02 -24.92
CA SER A 449 -1.09 -33.53 -24.06
C SER A 449 -0.54 -34.25 -22.83
N ASN A 450 0.54 -35.02 -22.95
CA ASN A 450 1.19 -35.67 -21.81
C ASN A 450 1.85 -34.65 -20.88
N ASP A 451 2.49 -33.60 -21.43
CA ASP A 451 3.04 -32.52 -20.61
C ASP A 451 1.95 -31.76 -19.83
N ILE A 452 0.80 -31.51 -20.45
CA ILE A 452 -0.37 -30.93 -19.76
C ILE A 452 -0.91 -31.87 -18.68
N GLU A 453 -0.91 -33.18 -18.90
CA GLU A 453 -1.31 -34.16 -17.89
C GLU A 453 -0.40 -34.12 -16.66
N LEU A 454 0.92 -34.02 -16.83
CA LEU A 454 1.86 -33.85 -15.72
C LEU A 454 1.56 -32.57 -14.92
N LEU A 455 1.23 -31.49 -15.63
CA LEU A 455 0.84 -30.24 -14.99
C LEU A 455 -0.47 -30.40 -14.19
N ILE A 456 -1.50 -31.04 -14.75
CA ILE A 456 -2.77 -31.32 -14.06
C ILE A 456 -2.51 -32.13 -12.79
N GLN A 457 -1.73 -33.20 -12.87
CA GLN A 457 -1.40 -34.05 -11.74
C GLN A 457 -0.69 -33.28 -10.63
N GLU A 458 0.23 -32.38 -10.97
CA GLU A 458 0.92 -31.56 -9.98
C GLU A 458 -0.01 -30.51 -9.34
N PHE A 459 -0.95 -29.95 -10.11
CA PHE A 459 -2.03 -29.10 -9.58
C PHE A 459 -3.03 -29.90 -8.71
N ASP A 460 -3.27 -31.17 -8.98
CA ASP A 460 -4.12 -32.02 -8.14
C ASP A 460 -3.38 -32.42 -6.85
N ARG A 461 -2.11 -32.80 -6.95
CA ARG A 461 -1.29 -33.26 -5.82
C ARG A 461 -1.11 -32.21 -4.72
N ARG A 462 -1.04 -30.94 -5.12
CA ARG A 462 -0.67 -29.85 -4.22
C ARG A 462 -1.84 -28.96 -3.81
N LEU A 463 -2.97 -28.96 -4.52
CA LEU A 463 -4.21 -28.33 -4.04
C LEU A 463 -4.88 -29.23 -2.99
N THR A 464 -4.29 -29.30 -1.80
CA THR A 464 -4.82 -30.09 -0.69
C THR A 464 -5.63 -29.19 0.24
N LEU A 465 -6.87 -28.90 -0.15
CA LEU A 465 -7.85 -28.34 0.77
C LEU A 465 -8.42 -29.48 1.62
N SER A 466 -8.52 -29.26 2.94
CA SER A 466 -9.24 -30.21 3.78
C SER A 466 -10.73 -30.24 3.37
N LYS A 467 -11.42 -31.37 3.61
CA LYS A 467 -12.86 -31.46 3.35
C LYS A 467 -13.63 -30.38 4.13
N GLU A 468 -13.18 -30.08 5.35
CA GLU A 468 -13.78 -29.05 6.19
C GLU A 468 -13.62 -27.65 5.59
N ASP A 469 -12.44 -27.32 5.07
CA ASP A 469 -12.19 -26.00 4.45
C ASP A 469 -12.98 -25.85 3.15
N ASP A 470 -13.03 -26.87 2.29
CA ASP A 470 -13.83 -26.81 1.05
C ASP A 470 -15.33 -26.61 1.35
N ILE A 471 -15.86 -27.25 2.40
CA ILE A 471 -17.23 -27.04 2.85
C ILE A 471 -17.43 -25.62 3.40
N LYS A 472 -16.52 -25.13 4.27
CA LYS A 472 -16.60 -23.75 4.82
C LYS A 472 -16.57 -22.71 3.70
N PHE A 473 -15.68 -22.86 2.73
CA PHE A 473 -15.55 -21.92 1.63
C PHE A 473 -16.79 -21.91 0.73
N LYS A 474 -17.31 -23.09 0.37
CA LYS A 474 -18.57 -23.20 -0.37
C LYS A 474 -19.75 -22.58 0.39
N LEU A 475 -19.82 -22.81 1.70
CA LEU A 475 -20.86 -22.25 2.55
C LEU A 475 -20.83 -20.72 2.54
N ILE A 476 -19.66 -20.09 2.58
CA ILE A 476 -19.56 -18.64 2.58
C ILE A 476 -19.73 -18.06 1.16
N GLU A 477 -19.23 -18.75 0.13
CA GLU A 477 -19.36 -18.33 -1.26
C GLU A 477 -20.82 -18.35 -1.73
N ASP A 478 -21.50 -19.48 -1.51
CA ASP A 478 -22.91 -19.68 -1.89
C ASP A 478 -23.66 -20.50 -0.83
N PRO A 479 -24.10 -19.86 0.27
CA PRO A 479 -24.84 -20.56 1.31
C PRO A 479 -26.19 -21.10 0.83
N PHE A 480 -26.69 -20.69 -0.33
CA PHE A 480 -27.99 -21.11 -0.87
C PHE A 480 -27.95 -22.43 -1.65
N SER A 481 -26.75 -22.90 -2.01
CA SER A 481 -26.56 -24.13 -2.81
C SER A 481 -25.89 -25.28 -2.06
N VAL A 482 -25.45 -25.07 -0.81
CA VAL A 482 -24.84 -26.13 0.01
C VAL A 482 -25.90 -27.05 0.60
N ASP A 483 -25.66 -28.36 0.59
CA ASP A 483 -26.51 -29.33 1.28
C ASP A 483 -26.31 -29.23 2.81
N PRO A 484 -27.35 -28.88 3.59
CA PRO A 484 -27.25 -28.83 5.04
C PRO A 484 -26.79 -30.14 5.69
N GLN A 485 -26.99 -31.30 5.06
CA GLN A 485 -26.54 -32.58 5.59
C GLN A 485 -25.01 -32.74 5.59
N GLU A 486 -24.30 -32.02 4.72
CA GLU A 486 -22.83 -32.03 4.68
C GLU A 486 -22.21 -31.09 5.72
N LEU A 487 -23.01 -30.22 6.35
CA LEU A 487 -22.54 -29.22 7.30
C LEU A 487 -22.42 -29.78 8.73
N PRO A 488 -21.52 -29.22 9.55
CA PRO A 488 -21.52 -29.45 11.00
C PRO A 488 -22.90 -29.17 11.64
N SER A 489 -23.30 -29.99 12.61
CA SER A 489 -24.65 -29.97 13.22
C SER A 489 -25.10 -28.60 13.71
N HIS A 490 -24.19 -27.79 14.26
CA HIS A 490 -24.47 -26.46 14.78
C HIS A 490 -24.79 -25.40 13.69
N LEU A 491 -24.49 -25.68 12.41
CA LEU A 491 -24.78 -24.78 11.28
C LEU A 491 -26.07 -25.18 10.53
N GLN A 492 -26.47 -26.45 10.61
CA GLN A 492 -27.52 -27.00 9.73
C GLN A 492 -28.83 -26.23 9.83
N LEU A 493 -29.32 -25.97 11.05
CA LEU A 493 -30.57 -25.24 11.26
C LEU A 493 -30.49 -23.79 10.80
N GLU A 494 -29.39 -23.09 11.10
CA GLU A 494 -29.18 -21.71 10.66
C GLU A 494 -29.21 -21.60 9.12
N VAL A 495 -28.54 -22.55 8.43
CA VAL A 495 -28.46 -22.55 6.97
C VAL A 495 -29.80 -22.92 6.34
N ILE A 496 -30.56 -23.87 6.89
CA ILE A 496 -31.91 -24.18 6.43
C ILE A 496 -32.81 -22.94 6.51
N GLU A 497 -32.79 -22.24 7.65
CA GLU A 497 -33.59 -21.02 7.82
C GLU A 497 -33.15 -19.88 6.89
N LEU A 498 -31.86 -19.79 6.58
CA LEU A 498 -31.32 -18.84 5.61
C LEU A 498 -31.81 -19.18 4.19
N GLN A 499 -31.68 -20.45 3.79
CA GLN A 499 -32.03 -20.95 2.46
C GLN A 499 -33.51 -20.76 2.12
N CYS A 500 -34.39 -20.88 3.13
CA CYS A 500 -35.82 -20.63 2.96
C CYS A 500 -36.19 -19.12 2.97
N SER A 501 -35.24 -18.21 3.11
CA SER A 501 -35.50 -16.76 3.17
C SER A 501 -35.20 -16.06 1.84
N THR A 502 -36.25 -15.67 1.13
CA THR A 502 -36.14 -14.86 -0.10
C THR A 502 -35.48 -13.50 0.15
N VAL A 503 -35.64 -12.92 1.34
CA VAL A 503 -35.02 -11.65 1.73
C VAL A 503 -33.49 -11.77 1.75
N TYR A 504 -32.95 -12.81 2.39
CA TYR A 504 -31.50 -13.02 2.43
C TYR A 504 -30.96 -13.45 1.06
N GLN A 505 -31.72 -14.24 0.30
CA GLN A 505 -31.34 -14.62 -1.06
C GLN A 505 -31.19 -13.41 -1.99
N ASN A 506 -32.14 -12.46 -1.95
CA ASN A 506 -32.04 -11.24 -2.74
C ASN A 506 -30.86 -10.38 -2.29
N ARG A 507 -30.63 -10.22 -0.98
CA ARG A 507 -29.47 -9.48 -0.46
C ARG A 507 -28.14 -10.07 -0.92
N HIS A 508 -27.99 -11.40 -0.92
CA HIS A 508 -26.79 -12.07 -1.40
C HIS A 508 -26.52 -11.77 -2.88
N ARG A 509 -27.57 -11.72 -3.70
CA ARG A 509 -27.47 -11.41 -5.15
C ARG A 509 -27.19 -9.93 -5.42
N GLU A 510 -27.75 -9.02 -4.62
CA GLU A 510 -27.73 -7.58 -4.87
C GLU A 510 -26.56 -6.84 -4.20
N THR A 511 -25.88 -7.46 -3.23
CA THR A 511 -24.82 -6.80 -2.45
C THR A 511 -23.50 -7.56 -2.53
N SER A 512 -22.40 -6.91 -2.14
CA SER A 512 -21.13 -7.61 -1.96
C SER A 512 -21.24 -8.67 -0.86
N LEU A 513 -20.43 -9.71 -0.93
CA LEU A 513 -20.45 -10.78 0.07
C LEU A 513 -20.23 -10.25 1.50
N GLN A 514 -19.33 -9.27 1.66
CA GLN A 514 -19.09 -8.59 2.94
C GLN A 514 -20.38 -7.94 3.49
N ASN A 515 -21.10 -7.20 2.65
CA ASN A 515 -22.36 -6.55 3.04
C ASN A 515 -23.47 -7.55 3.32
N PHE A 516 -23.53 -8.64 2.56
CA PHE A 516 -24.44 -9.74 2.83
C PHE A 516 -24.19 -10.34 4.22
N CYS A 517 -22.95 -10.76 4.51
CA CYS A 517 -22.57 -11.32 5.81
C CYS A 517 -22.83 -10.33 6.96
N LYS A 518 -22.53 -9.04 6.76
CA LYS A 518 -22.83 -7.97 7.72
C LYS A 518 -24.32 -7.85 8.01
N SER A 519 -25.18 -8.07 7.02
CA SER A 519 -26.64 -7.98 7.14
C SER A 519 -27.31 -9.16 7.84
N LEU A 520 -26.60 -10.27 8.06
CA LEU A 520 -27.12 -11.44 8.77
C LEU A 520 -27.44 -11.08 10.22
N ASP A 521 -28.64 -11.44 10.70
CA ASP A 521 -29.00 -11.23 12.10
C ASP A 521 -28.01 -11.93 13.06
N LYS A 522 -27.45 -11.16 14.00
CA LYS A 522 -26.37 -11.61 14.90
C LYS A 522 -26.80 -12.76 15.83
N ARG A 523 -28.10 -12.89 16.14
CA ARG A 523 -28.62 -13.93 17.04
C ARG A 523 -29.04 -15.16 16.27
N LYS A 524 -29.71 -14.96 15.13
CA LYS A 524 -30.25 -16.04 14.29
C LYS A 524 -29.17 -16.80 13.53
N PHE A 525 -28.16 -16.10 13.03
CA PHE A 525 -27.09 -16.68 12.20
C PHE A 525 -25.72 -16.57 12.88
N LYS A 526 -25.68 -16.81 14.19
CA LYS A 526 -24.46 -16.61 14.99
C LYS A 526 -23.32 -17.49 14.46
N ASN A 527 -23.59 -18.77 14.23
CA ASN A 527 -22.56 -19.73 13.82
C ASN A 527 -22.13 -19.49 12.37
N LEU A 528 -23.07 -19.17 11.48
CA LEU A 528 -22.73 -18.84 10.10
C LEU A 528 -21.87 -17.56 10.02
N ARG A 529 -22.21 -16.53 10.81
CA ARG A 529 -21.39 -15.32 10.91
C ARG A 529 -20.00 -15.62 11.45
N ASP A 530 -19.88 -16.49 12.45
CA ASP A 530 -18.60 -16.91 13.01
C ASP A 530 -17.68 -17.55 11.96
N VAL A 531 -18.22 -18.50 11.18
CA VAL A 531 -17.51 -19.12 10.06
C VAL A 531 -17.11 -18.08 9.02
N ALA A 532 -18.01 -17.15 8.70
CA ALA A 532 -17.72 -16.08 7.75
C ALA A 532 -16.56 -15.20 8.24
N LEU A 533 -16.56 -14.77 9.51
CA LEU A 533 -15.46 -13.97 10.07
C LEU A 533 -14.13 -14.74 9.99
N GLN A 534 -14.12 -16.03 10.34
CA GLN A 534 -12.91 -16.84 10.19
C GLN A 534 -12.41 -16.84 8.74
N VAL A 535 -13.29 -17.08 7.76
CA VAL A 535 -12.95 -17.14 6.33
C VAL A 535 -12.43 -15.78 5.81
N PHE A 536 -13.04 -14.67 6.22
CA PHE A 536 -12.61 -13.33 5.82
C PHE A 536 -11.24 -12.93 6.36
N SER A 537 -10.79 -13.54 7.46
CA SER A 537 -9.46 -13.30 8.03
C SER A 537 -8.33 -14.03 7.30
N ILE A 538 -8.63 -15.04 6.46
CA ILE A 538 -7.61 -15.94 5.89
C ILE A 538 -6.87 -15.29 4.72
N PHE A 539 -5.54 -15.40 4.73
CA PHE A 539 -4.70 -15.16 3.56
C PHE A 539 -4.67 -16.39 2.65
N GLY A 540 -4.92 -16.19 1.34
CA GLY A 540 -4.69 -17.22 0.32
C GLY A 540 -3.35 -17.09 -0.44
N SER A 541 -2.63 -15.99 -0.22
CA SER A 541 -1.36 -15.68 -0.88
C SER A 541 -0.46 -14.87 0.05
N THR A 542 0.86 -14.96 -0.17
CA THR A 542 1.89 -14.12 0.43
C THR A 542 2.35 -13.00 -0.53
N TYR A 543 1.61 -12.74 -1.61
CA TYR A 543 1.91 -11.67 -2.59
C TYR A 543 2.20 -10.31 -1.97
N ILE A 544 1.52 -9.97 -0.87
CA ILE A 544 1.76 -8.72 -0.16
C ILE A 544 3.19 -8.67 0.42
N CYS A 545 3.76 -9.80 0.83
CA CYS A 545 5.17 -9.94 1.20
C CYS A 545 6.08 -9.74 -0.01
N GLU A 546 5.78 -10.36 -1.16
CA GLU A 546 6.56 -10.18 -2.40
C GLU A 546 6.60 -8.72 -2.89
N GLN A 547 5.50 -7.99 -2.71
CA GLN A 547 5.44 -6.56 -2.99
C GLN A 547 6.39 -5.78 -2.06
N ILE A 548 6.36 -6.05 -0.75
CA ILE A 548 7.29 -5.43 0.19
C ILE A 548 8.73 -5.74 -0.19
N PHE A 549 9.08 -6.98 -0.47
CA PHE A 549 10.47 -7.32 -0.82
C PHE A 549 10.95 -6.55 -2.05
N SER A 550 10.06 -6.29 -3.01
CA SER A 550 10.37 -5.41 -4.14
C SER A 550 10.66 -3.97 -3.70
N ILE A 551 9.86 -3.39 -2.80
CA ILE A 551 10.06 -2.05 -2.25
C ILE A 551 11.31 -1.98 -1.38
N MET A 552 11.59 -3.04 -0.61
CA MET A 552 12.80 -3.20 0.18
C MET A 552 14.03 -3.14 -0.72
N ASN A 553 14.06 -3.90 -1.82
CA ASN A 553 15.17 -3.90 -2.77
C ASN A 553 15.40 -2.54 -3.45
N LEU A 554 14.34 -1.74 -3.64
CA LEU A 554 14.48 -0.35 -4.11
C LEU A 554 15.13 0.56 -3.06
N ASN A 555 14.82 0.34 -1.78
CA ASN A 555 15.32 1.16 -0.67
C ASN A 555 16.70 0.74 -0.17
N LYS A 556 16.98 -0.56 -0.03
CA LYS A 556 18.30 -1.16 0.22
C LYS A 556 18.97 -1.50 -1.12
N ASN A 557 19.30 -0.48 -1.91
CA ASN A 557 20.08 -0.65 -3.15
C ASN A 557 21.57 -0.37 -2.90
N LYS A 558 22.44 -0.55 -3.91
CA LYS A 558 23.90 -0.34 -3.79
C LYS A 558 24.32 1.03 -3.23
N GLN A 559 23.47 2.05 -3.35
CA GLN A 559 23.74 3.41 -2.86
C GLN A 559 23.14 3.67 -1.46
N ARG A 560 22.32 2.74 -0.92
CA ARG A 560 21.56 2.87 0.33
C ARG A 560 21.59 1.59 1.18
N SER A 561 22.62 0.76 1.04
CA SER A 561 22.75 -0.53 1.74
C SER A 561 22.95 -0.40 3.25
N THR A 562 23.21 0.79 3.77
CA THR A 562 23.50 1.06 5.19
C THR A 562 22.29 1.54 6.00
N LEU A 563 21.07 1.43 5.46
CA LEU A 563 19.86 1.68 6.25
C LEU A 563 19.79 0.72 7.43
N THR A 564 19.57 1.24 8.64
CA THR A 564 19.29 0.41 9.80
C THR A 564 17.93 -0.28 9.64
N ASP A 565 17.74 -1.40 10.33
CA ASP A 565 16.50 -2.19 10.23
C ASP A 565 15.27 -1.38 10.66
N GLU A 566 15.40 -0.56 11.70
CA GLU A 566 14.35 0.36 12.15
C GLU A 566 13.95 1.37 11.06
N HIS A 567 14.92 1.99 10.38
CA HIS A 567 14.61 2.93 9.30
C HIS A 567 14.01 2.22 8.09
N LEU A 568 14.45 1.00 7.80
CA LEU A 568 13.86 0.20 6.73
C LEU A 568 12.41 -0.14 7.06
N GLU A 569 12.13 -0.65 8.25
CA GLU A 569 10.77 -0.94 8.71
C GLU A 569 9.88 0.31 8.64
N ASN A 570 10.39 1.46 9.11
CA ASN A 570 9.65 2.72 9.04
C ASN A 570 9.29 3.16 7.62
N ILE A 571 10.23 3.01 6.68
CA ILE A 571 9.96 3.28 5.25
C ILE A 571 8.89 2.33 4.74
N LEU A 572 9.06 1.03 4.96
CA LEU A 572 8.18 0.01 4.41
C LEU A 572 6.76 0.18 4.95
N ASN A 573 6.60 0.29 6.27
CA ASN A 573 5.32 0.51 6.92
C ASN A 573 4.60 1.75 6.35
N THR A 574 5.30 2.87 6.25
CA THR A 574 4.77 4.12 5.69
C THR A 574 4.37 3.99 4.20
N SER A 575 5.08 3.15 3.44
CA SER A 575 4.93 3.02 1.99
C SER A 575 3.74 2.17 1.58
N ILE A 576 3.42 1.14 2.37
CA ILE A 576 2.46 0.10 1.98
C ILE A 576 1.17 0.10 2.80
N SER A 577 1.16 0.79 3.95
CA SER A 577 0.00 0.78 4.83
C SER A 577 -1.23 1.34 4.13
N ASN A 578 -2.36 0.65 4.29
CA ASN A 578 -3.65 1.09 3.81
C ASN A 578 -4.31 2.08 4.79
N MET A 579 -3.78 2.18 6.03
CA MET A 579 -4.20 3.18 7.00
C MET A 579 -3.72 4.59 6.65
N ILE A 580 -4.48 5.58 7.10
CA ILE A 580 -4.16 6.99 6.90
C ILE A 580 -3.49 7.52 8.18
N PRO A 581 -2.28 8.08 8.11
CA PRO A 581 -1.65 8.69 9.28
C PRO A 581 -2.52 9.81 9.85
N GLU A 582 -2.65 9.84 11.17
CA GLU A 582 -3.39 10.89 11.89
C GLU A 582 -2.56 12.18 11.95
N TYR A 583 -2.44 12.88 10.82
CA TYR A 583 -1.57 14.05 10.69
C TYR A 583 -1.83 15.13 11.75
N ASP A 584 -3.09 15.32 12.14
CA ASP A 584 -3.44 16.35 13.12
C ASP A 584 -2.91 16.00 14.53
N LYS A 585 -2.88 14.70 14.88
CA LYS A 585 -2.25 14.19 16.11
C LYS A 585 -0.73 14.35 16.05
N LEU A 586 -0.12 13.94 14.93
CA LEU A 586 1.32 14.10 14.71
C LEU A 586 1.79 15.56 14.82
N ILE A 587 1.00 16.50 14.32
CA ILE A 587 1.28 17.94 14.43
C ILE A 587 1.16 18.42 15.88
N ALA A 588 0.12 17.98 16.60
CA ALA A 588 -0.08 18.33 18.00
C ALA A 588 1.09 17.87 18.88
N ASP A 589 1.59 16.64 18.70
CA ASP A 589 2.71 16.08 19.46
C ASP A 589 4.03 16.84 19.25
N LYS A 590 4.21 17.46 18.07
CA LYS A 590 5.36 18.34 17.81
C LYS A 590 5.25 19.70 18.50
N LYS A 591 4.04 20.21 18.74
CA LYS A 591 3.84 21.46 19.51
C LYS A 591 4.18 21.29 20.99
N CYS A 592 3.88 20.12 21.56
CA CYS A 592 4.17 19.82 22.97
C CYS A 592 5.67 19.69 23.28
N ASN A 593 6.53 19.57 22.24
CA ASN A 593 7.98 19.41 22.37
C ASN A 593 8.78 20.71 22.16
N THR A 594 8.15 21.89 22.16
CA THR A 594 8.91 23.14 22.25
C THR A 594 9.45 23.29 23.67
N SER A 595 10.72 22.92 23.86
CA SER A 595 11.47 23.04 25.11
C SER A 595 11.44 24.48 25.67
N HIS A 596 11.25 24.57 26.99
CA HIS A 596 11.49 25.74 27.83
C HIS A 596 12.90 26.31 27.70
#